data_AF-A0A1H8X018-F1
#
_entry.id   AF-A0A1H8X018-F1
#
_cell.length_a   1.000
_cell.length_b   1.000
_cell.length_c   1.000
_cell.angle_alpha   90.00
_cell.angle_beta   90.00
_cell.angle_gamma   90.00
#
_symmetry.space_group_name_H-M   'P 1'
#
loop_
_entity.id
_entity.type
_entity.pdbx_description
1 polymer ?
#
loop_
_entity_poly.entity_id
_entity_poly.type
_entity_poly.pdbx_seq_one_letter_code
_entity_poly.pdbx_strand_id
1 'polypeptide(L)'
;MMSIGAMTKKLQIGQRQASRICQMAATDQLAFLAEGLPIIHASAMGFWSASTELRDRPREAEVLAGFAKEEAAKALILLDIARCPEKQVAGKLNKLLNRFYGHLDRLIYAQLTEWWFTDVAELRKAVEPLRKAHYLEGHMGEYIVPNDTLYRRESKLYADVEAYEDGTPIWNAPVVHPSGFPAHMPAVVQVVDAMAACGIFSLAGLKATSEVWGQLEFQKMETLRDAECLTKELLDRLIAEGLPNASATQDHVNALYRHWPLPMYNVELDPIPVSLEELKAEQDRLYWAEVGAP
;
A
#
# COMPACT_ATOMS: atom_id res chain seq x y z
N MET A 1 -40.04 6.82 37.56
CA MET A 1 -38.97 7.82 37.35
C MET A 1 -37.96 7.22 36.38
N MET A 2 -38.03 7.59 35.11
CA MET A 2 -37.04 7.17 34.10
C MET A 2 -35.84 8.11 34.16
N SER A 3 -34.66 7.55 34.39
CA SER A 3 -33.39 8.29 34.33
C SER A 3 -32.94 8.38 32.88
N ILE A 4 -33.02 9.58 32.30
CA ILE A 4 -32.48 9.90 30.98
C ILE A 4 -30.98 10.12 31.16
N GLY A 5 -30.19 9.06 31.04
CA GLY A 5 -28.74 9.15 30.92
C GLY A 5 -28.39 9.66 29.53
N ALA A 6 -28.20 10.96 29.38
CA ALA A 6 -27.60 11.54 28.19
C ALA A 6 -26.16 11.00 28.06
N MET A 7 -25.94 10.06 27.13
CA MET A 7 -24.60 9.67 26.70
C MET A 7 -23.94 10.86 26.01
N THR A 8 -23.20 11.68 26.76
CA THR A 8 -22.25 12.63 26.19
C THR A 8 -21.23 11.85 25.36
N LYS A 9 -21.34 11.94 24.02
CA LYS A 9 -20.31 11.41 23.11
C LYS A 9 -18.95 11.99 23.53
N LYS A 10 -18.01 11.13 23.89
CA LYS A 10 -16.65 11.51 24.27
C LYS A 10 -16.02 12.33 23.14
N LEU A 11 -15.63 13.57 23.43
CA LEU A 11 -14.96 14.44 22.47
C LEU A 11 -13.64 13.79 22.03
N GLN A 12 -13.52 13.44 20.76
CA GLN A 12 -12.29 12.90 20.18
C GLN A 12 -11.49 14.03 19.53
N ILE A 13 -10.29 14.29 20.05
CA ILE A 13 -9.33 15.31 19.59
C ILE A 13 -8.02 14.61 19.21
N GLY A 14 -7.37 15.07 18.14
CA GLY A 14 -6.04 14.62 17.73
C GLY A 14 -6.04 13.90 16.38
N GLN A 15 -4.98 13.10 16.15
CA GLN A 15 -4.79 12.34 14.92
C GLN A 15 -5.74 11.12 14.85
N ARG A 16 -5.64 10.36 13.74
CA ARG A 16 -6.43 9.14 13.48
C ARG A 16 -7.94 9.38 13.39
N GLN A 17 -8.33 10.39 12.60
CA GLN A 17 -9.72 10.85 12.45
C GLN A 17 -10.27 10.66 11.02
N ALA A 18 -9.57 9.96 10.12
CA ALA A 18 -9.99 9.84 8.72
C ALA A 18 -11.38 9.20 8.57
N SER A 19 -11.84 8.39 9.53
CA SER A 19 -13.20 7.83 9.54
C SER A 19 -14.31 8.88 9.52
N ARG A 20 -14.03 10.15 9.86
CA ARG A 20 -14.97 11.26 9.71
C ARG A 20 -15.33 11.55 8.25
N ILE A 21 -14.48 11.17 7.29
CA ILE A 21 -14.76 11.30 5.86
C ILE A 21 -16.02 10.51 5.49
N CYS A 22 -16.31 9.39 6.15
CA CYS A 22 -17.54 8.61 5.95
C CYS A 22 -18.83 9.40 6.25
N GLN A 23 -18.74 10.52 6.97
CA GLN A 23 -19.88 11.36 7.35
C GLN A 23 -20.07 12.55 6.39
N MET A 24 -19.15 12.76 5.46
CA MET A 24 -19.22 13.82 4.46
C MET A 24 -20.09 13.40 3.27
N ALA A 25 -20.66 14.38 2.56
CA ALA A 25 -21.27 14.12 1.25
C ALA A 25 -20.20 13.70 0.23
N ALA A 26 -20.55 12.91 -0.79
CA ALA A 26 -19.58 12.38 -1.75
C ALA A 26 -18.73 13.46 -2.45
N THR A 27 -19.33 14.61 -2.78
CA THR A 27 -18.62 15.76 -3.34
C THR A 27 -17.58 16.34 -2.38
N ASP A 28 -17.92 16.41 -1.09
CA ASP A 28 -17.06 16.94 -0.04
C ASP A 28 -15.95 15.96 0.32
N GLN A 29 -16.23 14.65 0.23
CA GLN A 29 -15.21 13.61 0.36
C GLN A 29 -14.11 13.81 -0.68
N LEU A 30 -14.48 13.92 -1.96
CA LEU A 30 -13.51 14.06 -3.04
C LEU A 30 -12.72 15.39 -2.94
N ALA A 31 -13.39 16.48 -2.56
CA ALA A 31 -12.73 17.76 -2.28
C ALA A 31 -11.72 17.65 -1.13
N PHE A 32 -12.11 17.00 -0.03
CA PHE A 32 -11.22 16.79 1.11
C PHE A 32 -10.02 15.90 0.76
N LEU A 33 -10.21 14.87 -0.08
CA LEU A 33 -9.11 14.05 -0.58
C LEU A 33 -8.15 14.85 -1.46
N ALA A 34 -8.66 15.74 -2.33
CA ALA A 34 -7.84 16.61 -3.17
C ALA A 34 -6.98 17.60 -2.36
N GLU A 35 -7.44 18.02 -1.18
CA GLU A 35 -6.62 18.82 -0.26
C GLU A 35 -5.49 17.98 0.37
N GLY A 36 -5.77 16.74 0.72
CA GLY A 36 -4.84 15.85 1.44
C GLY A 36 -3.75 15.21 0.55
N LEU A 37 -4.07 14.86 -0.69
CA LEU A 37 -3.14 14.13 -1.57
C LEU A 37 -1.83 14.90 -1.86
N PRO A 38 -1.84 16.22 -2.16
CA PRO A 38 -0.61 16.99 -2.30
C PRO A 38 0.25 17.03 -1.03
N ILE A 39 -0.39 17.02 0.15
CA ILE A 39 0.33 16.99 1.45
C ILE A 39 1.03 15.65 1.64
N ILE A 40 0.36 14.55 1.30
CA ILE A 40 0.92 13.20 1.35
C ILE A 40 2.07 13.04 0.35
N HIS A 41 1.92 13.54 -0.88
CA HIS A 41 2.97 13.56 -1.89
C HIS A 41 4.21 14.32 -1.40
N ALA A 42 4.03 15.54 -0.87
CA ALA A 42 5.13 16.33 -0.33
C ALA A 42 5.85 15.60 0.82
N SER A 43 5.10 14.92 1.69
CA SER A 43 5.66 14.10 2.78
C SER A 43 6.50 12.93 2.24
N ALA A 44 5.98 12.18 1.27
CA ALA A 44 6.70 11.07 0.64
C ALA A 44 7.98 11.52 -0.07
N MET A 45 7.90 12.62 -0.83
CA MET A 45 9.05 13.20 -1.52
C MET A 45 10.09 13.74 -0.54
N GLY A 46 9.67 14.38 0.56
CA GLY A 46 10.59 14.84 1.61
C GLY A 46 11.40 13.71 2.24
N PHE A 47 10.74 12.59 2.58
CA PHE A 47 11.43 11.40 3.09
C PHE A 47 12.36 10.78 2.06
N TRP A 48 11.96 10.71 0.80
CA TRP A 48 12.81 10.18 -0.27
C TRP A 48 14.02 11.07 -0.53
N SER A 49 13.84 12.39 -0.65
CA SER A 49 14.97 13.31 -0.84
C SER A 49 15.97 13.19 0.31
N ALA A 50 15.49 13.19 1.56
CA ALA A 50 16.35 13.03 2.72
C ALA A 50 17.09 11.68 2.74
N SER A 51 16.47 10.58 2.28
CA SER A 51 17.16 9.29 2.20
C SER A 51 18.33 9.31 1.22
N THR A 52 18.19 10.03 0.09
CA THR A 52 19.25 10.10 -0.93
C THR A 52 20.47 10.92 -0.52
N GLU A 53 20.34 11.78 0.50
CA GLU A 53 21.44 12.55 1.08
C GLU A 53 22.28 11.73 2.07
N LEU A 54 21.73 10.65 2.63
CA LEU A 54 22.35 9.82 3.69
C LEU A 54 23.26 8.71 3.15
N ARG A 55 24.16 9.03 2.22
CA ARG A 55 25.01 8.03 1.52
C ARG A 55 25.89 7.20 2.45
N ASP A 56 26.42 7.82 3.51
CA ASP A 56 27.31 7.16 4.48
C ASP A 56 26.56 6.55 5.68
N ARG A 57 25.22 6.56 5.63
CA ARG A 57 24.33 6.09 6.70
C ARG A 57 23.25 5.19 6.10
N PRO A 58 23.62 4.01 5.59
CA PRO A 58 22.74 3.16 4.78
C PRO A 58 21.49 2.71 5.55
N ARG A 59 21.60 2.49 6.86
CA ARG A 59 20.45 2.13 7.68
C ARG A 59 19.43 3.25 7.73
N GLU A 60 19.86 4.45 8.10
CA GLU A 60 18.99 5.62 8.22
C GLU A 60 18.39 5.99 6.86
N ALA A 61 19.17 5.87 5.78
CA ALA A 61 18.67 6.04 4.42
C ALA A 61 17.53 5.05 4.11
N GLU A 62 17.69 3.76 4.41
CA GLU A 62 16.63 2.77 4.20
C GLU A 62 15.38 3.01 5.06
N VAL A 63 15.56 3.49 6.30
CA VAL A 63 14.43 3.87 7.17
C VAL A 63 13.63 5.00 6.54
N LEU A 64 14.30 6.06 6.07
CA LEU A 64 13.63 7.19 5.41
C LEU A 64 12.98 6.77 4.09
N ALA A 65 13.64 5.93 3.28
CA ALA A 65 13.04 5.36 2.08
C ALA A 65 11.80 4.50 2.40
N GLY A 66 11.81 3.77 3.53
CA GLY A 66 10.66 3.04 4.04
C GLY A 66 9.48 3.96 4.38
N PHE A 67 9.74 5.09 5.06
CA PHE A 67 8.70 6.09 5.32
C PHE A 67 8.17 6.72 4.02
N ALA A 68 9.03 7.00 3.04
CA ALA A 68 8.60 7.49 1.74
C ALA A 68 7.63 6.51 1.05
N LYS A 69 7.94 5.20 1.08
CA LYS A 69 7.05 4.14 0.56
C LYS A 69 5.70 4.13 1.27
N GLU A 70 5.69 4.16 2.61
CA GLU A 70 4.45 4.14 3.38
C GLU A 70 3.58 5.39 3.17
N GLU A 71 4.17 6.57 3.10
CA GLU A 71 3.44 7.81 2.80
C GLU A 71 2.87 7.78 1.37
N ALA A 72 3.67 7.37 0.37
CA ALA A 72 3.19 7.22 -1.00
C ALA A 72 2.04 6.19 -1.10
N ALA A 73 2.13 5.07 -0.40
CA ALA A 73 1.07 4.06 -0.37
C ALA A 73 -0.27 4.61 0.16
N LYS A 74 -0.25 5.56 1.11
CA LYS A 74 -1.48 6.24 1.54
C LYS A 74 -2.17 6.97 0.39
N ALA A 75 -1.41 7.61 -0.50
CA ALA A 75 -1.99 8.29 -1.66
C ALA A 75 -2.70 7.29 -2.57
N LEU A 76 -2.11 6.12 -2.83
CA LEU A 76 -2.75 5.06 -3.63
C LEU A 76 -4.00 4.49 -2.96
N ILE A 77 -3.99 4.30 -1.64
CA ILE A 77 -5.17 3.85 -0.87
C ILE A 77 -6.32 4.86 -0.99
N LEU A 78 -6.03 6.16 -0.89
CA LEU A 78 -7.04 7.20 -1.05
C LEU A 78 -7.49 7.33 -2.51
N LEU A 79 -6.60 7.13 -3.47
CA LEU A 79 -6.95 7.14 -4.89
C LEU A 79 -7.87 5.98 -5.26
N ASP A 80 -7.79 4.84 -4.57
CA ASP A 80 -8.76 3.75 -4.72
C ASP A 80 -10.18 4.14 -4.34
N ILE A 81 -10.37 5.16 -3.50
CA ILE A 81 -11.71 5.72 -3.23
C ILE A 81 -12.22 6.40 -4.51
N ALA A 82 -11.37 7.17 -5.20
CA ALA A 82 -11.73 7.83 -6.46
C ALA A 82 -11.92 6.82 -7.59
N ARG A 83 -11.06 5.80 -7.71
CA ARG A 83 -11.17 4.75 -8.73
C ARG A 83 -12.37 3.82 -8.53
N CYS A 84 -12.90 3.73 -7.31
CA CYS A 84 -14.02 2.86 -7.02
C CYS A 84 -15.30 3.39 -7.69
N PRO A 85 -16.07 2.55 -8.42
CA PRO A 85 -17.35 2.97 -8.98
C PRO A 85 -18.28 3.56 -7.92
N GLU A 86 -18.98 4.65 -8.27
CA GLU A 86 -19.80 5.45 -7.33
C GLU A 86 -20.80 4.60 -6.53
N LYS A 87 -21.39 3.59 -7.15
CA LYS A 87 -22.37 2.69 -6.52
C LYS A 87 -21.76 1.80 -5.43
N GLN A 88 -20.45 1.65 -5.39
CA GLN A 88 -19.74 0.76 -4.46
C GLN A 88 -18.95 1.48 -3.38
N VAL A 89 -18.55 2.73 -3.63
CA VAL A 89 -17.62 3.45 -2.75
C VAL A 89 -18.14 3.53 -1.31
N ALA A 90 -19.45 3.74 -1.11
CA ALA A 90 -20.05 3.82 0.22
C ALA A 90 -19.84 2.54 1.05
N GLY A 91 -19.89 1.36 0.42
CA GLY A 91 -19.66 0.07 1.09
C GLY A 91 -18.19 -0.23 1.38
N LYS A 92 -17.26 0.53 0.80
CA LYS A 92 -15.80 0.27 0.85
C LYS A 92 -15.02 1.36 1.56
N LEU A 93 -15.57 2.56 1.66
CA LEU A 93 -14.91 3.75 2.18
C LEU A 93 -14.28 3.51 3.56
N ASN A 94 -15.06 2.99 4.52
CA ASN A 94 -14.54 2.74 5.86
C ASN A 94 -13.37 1.74 5.86
N LYS A 95 -13.41 0.71 5.00
CA LYS A 95 -12.34 -0.26 4.86
C LYS A 95 -11.07 0.40 4.31
N LEU A 96 -11.18 1.17 3.23
CA LEU A 96 -10.05 1.90 2.65
C LEU A 96 -9.43 2.91 3.65
N LEU A 97 -10.27 3.59 4.44
CA LEU A 97 -9.78 4.51 5.48
C LEU A 97 -9.12 3.80 6.66
N ASN A 98 -9.50 2.55 6.96
CA ASN A 98 -8.77 1.73 7.94
C ASN A 98 -7.39 1.33 7.39
N ARG A 99 -7.30 0.94 6.11
CA ARG A 99 -6.03 0.63 5.43
C ARG A 99 -5.08 1.82 5.40
N PHE A 100 -5.61 3.03 5.25
CA PHE A 100 -4.82 4.26 5.35
C PHE A 100 -4.02 4.32 6.66
N TYR A 101 -4.50 3.72 7.76
CA TYR A 101 -3.79 3.64 9.03
C TYR A 101 -2.96 2.36 9.23
N GLY A 102 -3.27 1.28 8.51
CA GLY A 102 -2.61 -0.02 8.63
C GLY A 102 -1.21 -0.04 7.99
N HIS A 103 -0.19 -0.45 8.75
CA HIS A 103 1.17 -0.56 8.24
C HIS A 103 1.28 -1.68 7.19
N LEU A 104 0.73 -2.86 7.47
CA LEU A 104 0.75 -3.98 6.52
C LEU A 104 0.08 -3.59 5.19
N ASP A 105 -1.09 -2.95 5.24
CA ASP A 105 -1.79 -2.50 4.04
C ASP A 105 -0.91 -1.57 3.18
N ARG A 106 -0.28 -0.56 3.79
CA ARG A 106 0.61 0.36 3.06
C ARG A 106 1.80 -0.37 2.44
N LEU A 107 2.39 -1.32 3.17
CA LEU A 107 3.51 -2.09 2.66
C LEU A 107 3.09 -3.01 1.50
N ILE A 108 1.91 -3.61 1.57
CA ILE A 108 1.33 -4.38 0.45
C ILE A 108 1.11 -3.47 -0.75
N TYR A 109 0.47 -2.30 -0.58
CA TYR A 109 0.29 -1.33 -1.67
C TYR A 109 1.64 -0.94 -2.31
N ALA A 110 2.65 -0.67 -1.50
CA ALA A 110 3.99 -0.34 -1.98
C ALA A 110 4.64 -1.52 -2.73
N GLN A 111 4.57 -2.74 -2.18
CA GLN A 111 5.17 -3.94 -2.77
C GLN A 111 4.58 -4.24 -4.15
N LEU A 112 3.27 -4.08 -4.32
CA LEU A 112 2.58 -4.42 -5.57
C LEU A 112 2.92 -3.44 -6.72
N THR A 113 3.40 -2.22 -6.43
CA THR A 113 3.87 -1.29 -7.47
C THR A 113 5.20 -1.73 -8.12
N GLU A 114 5.93 -2.63 -7.46
CA GLU A 114 7.17 -3.21 -7.98
C GLU A 114 6.89 -4.44 -8.88
N TRP A 115 5.64 -4.90 -8.94
CA TRP A 115 5.22 -6.12 -9.63
C TRP A 115 4.27 -5.83 -10.78
N TRP A 116 4.05 -6.84 -11.61
CA TRP A 116 3.17 -6.78 -12.79
C TRP A 116 2.14 -7.89 -12.71
N PHE A 117 0.86 -7.57 -12.92
CA PHE A 117 -0.24 -8.53 -12.89
C PHE A 117 -1.08 -8.41 -14.14
N THR A 118 -1.39 -9.54 -14.75
CA THR A 118 -2.18 -9.60 -15.98
C THR A 118 -3.64 -9.26 -15.72
N ASP A 119 -4.18 -9.67 -14.57
CA ASP A 119 -5.57 -9.50 -14.18
C ASP A 119 -5.77 -9.47 -12.65
N VAL A 120 -7.01 -9.23 -12.22
CA VAL A 120 -7.41 -9.18 -10.81
C VAL A 120 -7.21 -10.51 -10.08
N ALA A 121 -7.29 -11.65 -10.77
CA ALA A 121 -7.11 -12.97 -10.16
C ALA A 121 -5.63 -13.21 -9.81
N GLU A 122 -4.72 -12.87 -10.72
CA GLU A 122 -3.28 -12.91 -10.48
C GLU A 122 -2.88 -11.95 -9.35
N LEU A 123 -3.42 -10.73 -9.35
CA LEU A 123 -3.21 -9.77 -8.26
C LEU A 123 -3.60 -10.38 -6.89
N ARG A 124 -4.79 -10.98 -6.79
CA ARG A 124 -5.24 -11.60 -5.53
C ARG A 124 -4.34 -12.74 -5.08
N LYS A 125 -3.90 -13.57 -6.01
CA LYS A 125 -2.96 -14.67 -5.74
C LYS A 125 -1.63 -14.15 -5.22
N ALA A 126 -1.12 -13.05 -5.77
CA ALA A 126 0.12 -12.42 -5.34
C ALA A 126 0.02 -11.77 -3.95
N VAL A 127 -1.17 -11.26 -3.59
CA VAL A 127 -1.44 -10.63 -2.30
C VAL A 127 -1.58 -11.63 -1.15
N GLU A 128 -2.09 -12.83 -1.41
CA GLU A 128 -2.33 -13.83 -0.39
C GLU A 128 -1.12 -14.17 0.50
N PRO A 129 0.09 -14.47 -0.03
CA PRO A 129 1.26 -14.72 0.80
C PRO A 129 1.66 -13.49 1.63
N LEU A 130 1.48 -12.27 1.12
CA LEU A 130 1.85 -11.03 1.84
C LEU A 130 1.00 -10.79 3.10
N ARG A 131 -0.16 -11.44 3.20
CA ARG A 131 -1.10 -11.29 4.33
C ARG A 131 -0.86 -12.29 5.44
N LYS A 132 -0.11 -13.38 5.20
CA LYS A 132 0.12 -14.42 6.20
C LYS A 132 0.92 -13.85 7.37
N ALA A 133 0.43 -14.07 8.58
CA ALA A 133 1.09 -13.58 9.79
C ALA A 133 2.46 -14.24 10.03
N HIS A 134 2.63 -15.48 9.56
CA HIS A 134 3.87 -16.24 9.60
C HIS A 134 4.01 -17.05 8.32
N TYR A 135 5.24 -17.41 7.96
CA TYR A 135 5.55 -18.28 6.84
C TYR A 135 6.75 -19.18 7.17
N LEU A 136 7.02 -20.15 6.29
CA LEU A 136 8.18 -21.02 6.39
C LEU A 136 9.31 -20.49 5.53
N GLU A 137 10.48 -20.35 6.12
CA GLU A 137 11.73 -19.94 5.46
C GLU A 137 12.74 -21.09 5.49
N GLY A 138 13.68 -21.04 4.54
CA GLY A 138 14.70 -22.06 4.31
C GLY A 138 14.36 -22.97 3.14
N HIS A 139 15.31 -23.84 2.76
CA HIS A 139 15.19 -24.70 1.58
C HIS A 139 14.11 -25.77 1.74
N MET A 140 13.85 -26.19 2.97
CA MET A 140 12.90 -27.24 3.34
C MET A 140 11.81 -26.72 4.29
N GLY A 141 11.70 -25.40 4.46
CA GLY A 141 10.79 -24.76 5.41
C GLY A 141 11.23 -24.87 6.87
N GLU A 142 12.53 -24.95 7.11
CA GLU A 142 13.14 -25.24 8.41
C GLU A 142 12.78 -24.23 9.51
N TYR A 143 12.40 -23.01 9.13
CA TYR A 143 12.17 -21.91 10.07
C TYR A 143 10.77 -21.34 9.95
N ILE A 144 10.04 -21.29 11.07
CA ILE A 144 8.85 -20.44 11.19
C ILE A 144 9.28 -19.01 11.49
N VAL A 145 8.91 -18.09 10.60
CA VAL A 145 9.24 -16.66 10.70
C VAL A 145 7.98 -15.80 10.61
N PRO A 146 7.96 -14.63 11.27
CA PRO A 146 6.84 -13.68 11.17
C PRO A 146 6.70 -13.12 9.75
N ASN A 147 5.61 -12.43 9.45
CA ASN A 147 5.38 -11.76 8.18
C ASN A 147 6.61 -10.93 7.75
N ASP A 148 7.30 -11.34 6.69
CA ASP A 148 8.57 -10.74 6.24
C ASP A 148 8.45 -9.24 6.00
N THR A 149 7.31 -8.83 5.46
CA THR A 149 7.08 -7.43 5.08
C THR A 149 7.03 -6.52 6.32
N LEU A 150 6.32 -6.94 7.37
CA LEU A 150 6.29 -6.25 8.66
C LEU A 150 7.61 -6.41 9.41
N TYR A 151 8.16 -7.62 9.46
CA TYR A 151 9.39 -7.91 10.18
C TYR A 151 10.56 -7.06 9.65
N ARG A 152 10.77 -7.02 8.33
CA ARG A 152 11.81 -6.17 7.71
C ARG A 152 11.62 -4.69 7.96
N ARG A 153 10.38 -4.23 8.14
CA ARG A 153 10.12 -2.85 8.51
C ARG A 153 10.57 -2.57 9.94
N GLU A 154 10.18 -3.43 10.88
CA GLU A 154 10.44 -3.23 12.31
C GLU A 154 11.90 -3.50 12.68
N SER A 155 12.52 -4.53 12.11
CA SER A 155 13.91 -4.90 12.36
C SER A 155 14.92 -3.85 11.87
N LYS A 156 14.52 -2.90 11.01
CA LYS A 156 15.36 -1.74 10.64
C LYS A 156 15.27 -0.61 11.65
N LEU A 157 14.12 -0.49 12.31
CA LEU A 157 13.78 0.63 13.18
C LEU A 157 14.25 0.37 14.61
N TYR A 158 13.98 -0.81 15.14
CA TYR A 158 14.09 -1.09 16.57
C TYR A 158 15.18 -2.11 16.86
N ALA A 159 15.94 -1.84 17.92
CA ALA A 159 16.63 -2.90 18.63
C ALA A 159 15.58 -3.54 19.55
N ASP A 160 15.45 -4.86 19.50
CA ASP A 160 14.37 -5.56 20.20
C ASP A 160 14.83 -6.91 20.74
N VAL A 161 13.95 -7.55 21.52
CA VAL A 161 14.09 -8.93 21.96
C VAL A 161 13.15 -9.78 21.12
N GLU A 162 13.71 -10.73 20.38
CA GLU A 162 12.93 -11.69 19.58
C GLU A 162 13.12 -13.11 20.11
N ALA A 163 12.22 -14.00 19.71
CA ALA A 163 12.32 -15.42 19.97
C ALA A 163 11.80 -16.17 18.75
N TYR A 164 12.42 -17.31 18.46
CA TYR A 164 11.97 -18.24 17.43
C TYR A 164 11.16 -19.37 18.09
N GLU A 165 11.04 -20.51 17.40
CA GLU A 165 10.19 -21.63 17.83
C GLU A 165 10.50 -22.19 19.22
N ASP A 166 11.77 -22.13 19.65
CA ASP A 166 12.21 -22.63 20.96
C ASP A 166 11.86 -21.68 22.12
N GLY A 167 11.40 -20.47 21.81
CA GLY A 167 11.03 -19.44 22.77
C GLY A 167 12.22 -18.80 23.49
N THR A 168 13.47 -19.11 23.10
CA THR A 168 14.65 -18.54 23.74
C THR A 168 14.80 -17.07 23.33
N PRO A 169 14.80 -16.12 24.27
CA PRO A 169 14.92 -14.71 23.93
C PRO A 169 16.33 -14.38 23.48
N ILE A 170 16.45 -13.66 22.37
CA ILE A 170 17.72 -13.13 21.86
C ILE A 170 17.59 -11.63 21.59
N TRP A 171 18.70 -10.91 21.74
CA TRP A 171 18.77 -9.51 21.31
C TRP A 171 18.92 -9.45 19.80
N ASN A 172 17.98 -8.75 19.14
CA ASN A 172 18.06 -8.40 17.74
C ASN A 172 18.55 -6.96 17.59
N ALA A 173 19.68 -6.79 16.92
CA ALA A 173 20.20 -5.48 16.56
C ALA A 173 19.60 -5.06 15.22
N PRO A 174 19.33 -3.76 14.99
CA PRO A 174 18.75 -3.35 13.73
C PRO A 174 19.61 -3.72 12.53
N VAL A 175 19.03 -4.42 11.55
CA VAL A 175 19.77 -4.94 10.38
C VAL A 175 19.35 -4.22 9.11
N VAL A 176 20.33 -3.89 8.27
CA VAL A 176 20.12 -3.48 6.87
C VAL A 176 21.02 -4.32 5.97
N HIS A 177 20.45 -4.78 4.86
CA HIS A 177 21.17 -5.52 3.84
C HIS A 177 21.39 -4.59 2.63
N PRO A 178 22.50 -3.85 2.59
CA PRO A 178 22.78 -2.96 1.48
C PRO A 178 22.87 -3.78 0.18
N SER A 179 22.10 -3.39 -0.83
CA SER A 179 22.04 -4.09 -2.12
C SER A 179 23.33 -3.96 -2.95
N GLY A 180 24.24 -3.06 -2.57
CA GLY A 180 25.44 -2.72 -3.34
C GLY A 180 25.17 -1.87 -4.60
N PHE A 181 23.91 -1.61 -4.92
CA PHE A 181 23.50 -0.77 -6.04
C PHE A 181 23.11 0.64 -5.56
N PRO A 182 23.19 1.67 -6.43
CA PRO A 182 22.65 2.99 -6.12
C PRO A 182 21.18 2.91 -5.70
N ALA A 183 20.79 3.71 -4.72
CA ALA A 183 19.40 3.82 -4.31
C ALA A 183 18.57 4.40 -5.47
N HIS A 184 17.55 3.66 -5.91
CA HIS A 184 16.58 4.12 -6.89
C HIS A 184 15.30 4.53 -6.18
N MET A 185 14.60 5.52 -6.73
CA MET A 185 13.30 5.93 -6.19
C MET A 185 12.36 4.74 -6.20
N PRO A 186 11.71 4.38 -5.07
CA PRO A 186 10.75 3.29 -5.03
C PRO A 186 9.63 3.46 -6.05
N ALA A 187 9.13 2.37 -6.64
CA ALA A 187 8.09 2.44 -7.67
C ALA A 187 6.84 3.17 -7.17
N VAL A 188 6.39 2.90 -5.94
CA VAL A 188 5.25 3.58 -5.32
C VAL A 188 5.44 5.10 -5.22
N VAL A 189 6.67 5.55 -4.95
CA VAL A 189 7.00 6.99 -4.87
C VAL A 189 7.01 7.58 -6.27
N GLN A 190 7.58 6.89 -7.27
CA GLN A 190 7.56 7.32 -8.67
C GLN A 190 6.13 7.48 -9.20
N VAL A 191 5.23 6.54 -8.89
CA VAL A 191 3.82 6.59 -9.29
C VAL A 191 3.12 7.80 -8.68
N VAL A 192 3.29 8.01 -7.37
CA VAL A 192 2.63 9.13 -6.67
C VAL A 192 3.18 10.47 -7.14
N ASP A 193 4.48 10.55 -7.43
CA ASP A 193 5.10 11.73 -8.04
C ASP A 193 4.55 11.99 -9.45
N ALA A 194 4.42 10.96 -10.27
CA ALA A 194 3.80 11.04 -11.58
C ALA A 194 2.33 11.47 -11.52
N MET A 195 1.55 10.96 -10.56
CA MET A 195 0.17 11.37 -10.35
C MET A 195 0.05 12.86 -10.00
N ALA A 196 0.93 13.34 -9.11
CA ALA A 196 1.00 14.75 -8.77
C ALA A 196 1.37 15.61 -9.99
N ALA A 197 2.40 15.19 -10.73
CA ALA A 197 2.87 15.87 -11.94
C ALA A 197 1.80 15.96 -13.03
N CYS A 198 1.07 14.87 -13.27
CA CYS A 198 -0.03 14.82 -14.25
C CYS A 198 -1.32 15.53 -13.80
N GLY A 199 -1.37 16.08 -12.57
CA GLY A 199 -2.51 16.85 -12.08
C GLY A 199 -3.64 16.02 -11.47
N ILE A 200 -3.45 14.71 -11.26
CA ILE A 200 -4.46 13.79 -10.71
C ILE A 200 -4.91 14.22 -9.30
N PHE A 201 -4.00 14.77 -8.49
CA PHE A 201 -4.30 15.15 -7.11
C PHE A 201 -5.08 16.46 -6.96
N SER A 202 -5.37 17.16 -8.05
CA SER A 202 -6.31 18.29 -8.03
C SER A 202 -7.76 17.80 -7.91
N LEU A 203 -8.67 18.68 -7.47
CA LEU A 203 -10.10 18.33 -7.44
C LEU A 203 -10.63 17.96 -8.84
N ALA A 204 -10.20 18.68 -9.88
CA ALA A 204 -10.55 18.35 -11.25
C ALA A 204 -9.98 16.99 -11.67
N GLY A 205 -8.71 16.73 -11.34
CA GLY A 205 -8.05 15.46 -11.61
C GLY A 205 -8.70 14.26 -10.91
N LEU A 206 -9.13 14.41 -9.66
CA LEU A 206 -9.85 13.37 -8.93
C LEU A 206 -11.25 13.13 -9.50
N LYS A 207 -11.96 14.18 -9.95
CA LYS A 207 -13.24 14.02 -10.65
C LYS A 207 -13.05 13.27 -11.96
N ALA A 208 -12.06 13.66 -12.76
CA ALA A 208 -11.71 12.95 -13.99
C ALA A 208 -11.33 11.49 -13.71
N THR A 209 -10.55 11.25 -12.65
CA THR A 209 -10.19 9.89 -12.22
C THR A 209 -11.43 9.08 -11.86
N SER A 210 -12.36 9.65 -11.09
CA SER A 210 -13.58 8.95 -10.67
C SER A 210 -14.51 8.65 -11.84
N GLU A 211 -14.67 9.60 -12.77
CA GLU A 211 -15.51 9.43 -13.95
C GLU A 211 -14.92 8.42 -14.95
N VAL A 212 -13.60 8.42 -15.15
CA VAL A 212 -12.93 7.49 -16.09
C VAL A 212 -12.81 6.10 -15.48
N TRP A 213 -12.18 5.98 -14.31
CA TRP A 213 -11.96 4.66 -13.68
C TRP A 213 -13.24 4.03 -13.16
N GLY A 214 -14.25 4.83 -12.80
CA GLY A 214 -15.56 4.35 -12.38
C GLY A 214 -16.39 3.68 -13.47
N GLN A 215 -15.95 3.73 -14.74
CA GLN A 215 -16.60 3.02 -15.86
C GLN A 215 -16.51 1.50 -15.73
N LEU A 216 -15.48 0.99 -15.05
CA LEU A 216 -15.21 -0.43 -14.90
C LEU A 216 -15.05 -0.81 -13.43
N GLU A 217 -15.64 -1.94 -13.04
CA GLU A 217 -15.41 -2.51 -11.72
C GLU A 217 -14.37 -3.62 -11.80
N PHE A 218 -13.16 -3.37 -11.29
CA PHE A 218 -12.14 -4.41 -11.10
C PHE A 218 -12.55 -5.38 -9.99
N GLN A 219 -13.17 -6.49 -10.37
CA GLN A 219 -13.71 -7.49 -9.44
C GLN A 219 -13.32 -8.91 -9.81
N LYS A 220 -13.27 -9.30 -11.09
CA LYS A 220 -13.05 -10.69 -11.51
C LYS A 220 -12.17 -10.80 -12.74
N MET A 221 -12.64 -10.30 -13.89
CA MET A 221 -12.06 -10.61 -15.20
C MET A 221 -11.27 -9.44 -15.78
N GLU A 222 -11.28 -8.30 -15.10
CA GLU A 222 -10.67 -7.07 -15.57
C GLU A 222 -9.15 -7.22 -15.56
N THR A 223 -8.55 -6.72 -16.62
CA THR A 223 -7.17 -6.98 -16.98
C THR A 223 -6.33 -5.72 -16.86
N LEU A 224 -5.02 -5.91 -16.93
CA LEU A 224 -4.09 -4.80 -17.09
C LEU A 224 -4.34 -3.96 -18.33
N ARG A 225 -4.73 -4.61 -19.43
CA ARG A 225 -5.06 -3.89 -20.67
C ARG A 225 -6.26 -2.95 -20.47
N ASP A 226 -7.24 -3.36 -19.67
CA ASP A 226 -8.37 -2.48 -19.32
C ASP A 226 -7.88 -1.27 -18.52
N ALA A 227 -6.99 -1.49 -17.54
CA ALA A 227 -6.37 -0.43 -16.76
C ALA A 227 -5.49 0.51 -17.62
N GLU A 228 -4.76 0.00 -18.60
CA GLU A 228 -3.97 0.80 -19.55
C GLU A 228 -4.85 1.68 -20.45
N CYS A 229 -5.99 1.16 -20.89
CA CYS A 229 -7.00 1.92 -21.64
C CYS A 229 -7.55 3.07 -20.79
N LEU A 230 -7.95 2.81 -19.54
CA LEU A 230 -8.45 3.83 -18.61
C LEU A 230 -7.36 4.85 -18.25
N THR A 231 -6.11 4.42 -18.08
CA THR A 231 -4.96 5.30 -17.85
C THR A 231 -4.75 6.24 -19.03
N LYS A 232 -4.84 5.71 -20.26
CA LYS A 232 -4.74 6.52 -21.47
C LYS A 232 -5.85 7.57 -21.52
N GLU A 233 -7.10 7.16 -21.35
CA GLU A 233 -8.27 8.04 -21.40
C GLU A 233 -8.16 9.14 -20.34
N LEU A 234 -7.76 8.79 -19.12
CA LEU A 234 -7.54 9.75 -18.04
C LEU A 234 -6.46 10.76 -18.44
N LEU A 235 -5.28 10.30 -18.87
CA LEU A 235 -4.18 11.19 -19.23
C LEU A 235 -4.53 12.14 -20.39
N ASP A 236 -5.18 11.62 -21.44
CA ASP A 236 -5.65 12.43 -22.58
C ASP A 236 -6.59 13.55 -22.09
N ARG A 237 -7.51 13.23 -21.18
CA ARG A 237 -8.43 14.21 -20.57
C ARG A 237 -7.69 15.24 -19.72
N LEU A 238 -6.81 14.81 -18.82
CA LEU A 238 -6.05 15.73 -17.95
C LEU A 238 -5.23 16.72 -18.78
N ILE A 239 -4.61 16.25 -19.87
CA ILE A 239 -3.86 17.09 -20.81
C ILE A 239 -4.78 18.08 -21.52
N ALA A 240 -5.93 17.63 -22.03
CA ALA A 240 -6.90 18.50 -22.69
C ALA A 240 -7.45 19.60 -21.77
N GLU A 241 -7.57 19.31 -20.47
CA GLU A 241 -8.00 20.25 -19.43
C GLU A 241 -6.85 21.12 -18.88
N GLY A 242 -5.61 20.92 -19.33
CA GLY A 242 -4.44 21.70 -18.89
C GLY A 242 -4.07 21.47 -17.42
N LEU A 243 -4.36 20.29 -16.87
CA LEU A 243 -4.11 19.96 -15.46
C LEU A 243 -2.67 19.54 -15.12
N PRO A 244 -1.87 18.92 -16.02
CA PRO A 244 -0.47 18.64 -15.72
C PRO A 244 0.31 19.89 -15.35
N ASN A 245 1.16 19.79 -14.34
CA ASN A 245 2.01 20.89 -13.93
C ASN A 245 3.23 21.06 -14.85
N ALA A 246 3.98 22.15 -14.68
CA ALA A 246 5.13 22.48 -15.53
C ALA A 246 6.29 21.46 -15.45
N SER A 247 6.35 20.64 -14.40
CA SER A 247 7.34 19.57 -14.26
C SER A 247 6.90 18.24 -14.89
N ALA A 248 5.69 18.12 -15.42
CA ALA A 248 5.22 16.91 -16.07
C ALA A 248 6.09 16.55 -17.29
N THR A 249 6.43 15.27 -17.41
CA THR A 249 7.31 14.74 -18.46
C THR A 249 6.80 13.38 -18.94
N GLN A 250 7.35 12.89 -20.05
CA GLN A 250 7.06 11.54 -20.54
C GLN A 250 7.48 10.45 -19.55
N ASP A 251 8.50 10.69 -18.70
CA ASP A 251 8.92 9.73 -17.68
C ASP A 251 7.85 9.52 -16.61
N HIS A 252 7.10 10.58 -16.26
CA HIS A 252 5.94 10.45 -15.37
C HIS A 252 4.85 9.56 -16.01
N VAL A 253 4.56 9.77 -17.30
CA VAL A 253 3.61 8.92 -18.03
C VAL A 253 4.10 7.46 -18.05
N ASN A 254 5.38 7.24 -18.35
CA ASN A 254 5.99 5.90 -18.36
C ASN A 254 5.92 5.23 -16.97
N ALA A 255 6.11 5.99 -15.89
CA ALA A 255 6.00 5.48 -14.52
C ALA A 255 4.58 5.01 -14.21
N LEU A 256 3.54 5.74 -14.64
CA LEU A 256 2.15 5.31 -14.47
C LEU A 256 1.88 3.99 -15.19
N TYR A 257 2.29 3.85 -16.46
CA TYR A 257 2.11 2.61 -17.22
C TYR A 257 2.90 1.44 -16.64
N ARG A 258 4.07 1.69 -16.05
CA ARG A 258 4.95 0.64 -15.54
C ARG A 258 4.60 0.16 -14.14
N HIS A 259 4.10 1.06 -13.29
CA HIS A 259 4.07 0.85 -11.85
C HIS A 259 2.71 1.11 -11.18
N TRP A 260 1.72 1.66 -11.88
CA TRP A 260 0.39 1.91 -11.27
C TRP A 260 -0.40 0.60 -11.19
N PRO A 261 -0.58 0.00 -9.99
CA PRO A 261 -1.24 -1.30 -9.89
C PRO A 261 -2.74 -1.21 -10.21
N LEU A 262 -3.32 -2.36 -10.58
CA LEU A 262 -4.78 -2.53 -10.64
C LEU A 262 -5.43 -2.08 -9.31
N PRO A 263 -6.69 -1.60 -9.34
CA PRO A 263 -7.37 -1.16 -8.12
C PRO A 263 -7.51 -2.25 -7.05
N MET A 264 -7.27 -1.88 -5.79
CA MET A 264 -7.25 -2.80 -4.65
C MET A 264 -8.49 -2.67 -3.75
N TYR A 265 -9.47 -1.83 -4.12
CA TYR A 265 -10.73 -1.67 -3.37
C TYR A 265 -11.60 -2.95 -3.31
N ASN A 266 -11.28 -3.96 -4.12
CA ASN A 266 -11.93 -5.28 -4.21
C ASN A 266 -11.00 -6.46 -3.84
N VAL A 267 -9.81 -6.16 -3.32
CA VAL A 267 -8.81 -7.15 -2.88
C VAL A 267 -8.85 -7.24 -1.36
N GLU A 268 -8.77 -8.44 -0.79
CA GLU A 268 -8.68 -8.61 0.67
C GLU A 268 -7.25 -8.43 1.14
N LEU A 269 -7.03 -7.61 2.17
CA LEU A 269 -5.69 -7.31 2.73
C LEU A 269 -5.59 -7.67 4.21
N ASP A 270 -6.69 -8.08 4.85
CA ASP A 270 -6.68 -8.43 6.26
C ASP A 270 -5.65 -9.55 6.53
N PRO A 271 -4.86 -9.46 7.61
CA PRO A 271 -3.91 -10.48 7.99
C PRO A 271 -4.57 -11.85 8.08
N ILE A 272 -3.89 -12.87 7.59
CA ILE A 272 -4.31 -14.27 7.71
C ILE A 272 -3.54 -14.84 8.90
N PRO A 273 -4.22 -15.13 10.04
CA PRO A 273 -3.61 -15.89 11.11
C PRO A 273 -3.23 -17.27 10.56
N VAL A 274 -2.02 -17.71 10.85
CA VAL A 274 -1.56 -19.06 10.54
C VAL A 274 -1.18 -19.71 11.86
N SER A 275 -1.75 -20.88 12.14
CA SER A 275 -1.49 -21.60 13.38
C SER A 275 -0.12 -22.29 13.33
N LEU A 276 0.46 -22.51 14.51
CA LEU A 276 1.68 -23.30 14.64
C LEU A 276 1.50 -24.74 14.15
N GLU A 277 0.30 -25.30 14.30
CA GLU A 277 -0.04 -26.65 13.82
C GLU A 277 -0.01 -26.72 12.29
N GLU A 278 -0.62 -25.76 11.60
CA GLU A 278 -0.57 -25.68 10.13
C GLU A 278 0.85 -25.51 9.61
N LEU A 279 1.65 -24.67 10.27
CA LEU A 279 3.04 -24.45 9.89
C LEU A 279 3.86 -25.74 10.06
N LYS A 280 3.74 -26.44 11.19
CA LYS A 280 4.44 -27.71 11.43
C LYS A 280 4.01 -28.82 10.48
N ALA A 281 2.72 -28.93 10.18
CA ALA A 281 2.22 -29.88 9.19
C ALA A 281 2.80 -29.60 7.80
N GLU A 282 2.96 -28.32 7.44
CA GLU A 282 3.58 -27.93 6.18
C GLU A 282 5.10 -28.15 6.18
N GLN A 283 5.80 -27.93 7.31
CA GLN A 283 7.22 -28.28 7.49
C GLN A 283 7.44 -29.78 7.24
N ASP A 284 6.62 -30.63 7.89
CA ASP A 284 6.67 -32.08 7.70
C ASP A 284 6.43 -32.44 6.22
N ARG A 285 5.44 -31.82 5.57
CA ARG A 285 5.13 -32.04 4.16
C ARG A 285 6.32 -31.68 3.25
N LEU A 286 6.94 -30.52 3.46
CA LEU A 286 8.09 -30.05 2.68
C LEU A 286 9.31 -30.95 2.90
N TYR A 287 9.59 -31.31 4.15
CA TYR A 287 10.65 -32.24 4.49
C TYR A 287 10.50 -33.57 3.74
N TRP A 288 9.31 -34.21 3.80
CA TRP A 288 9.06 -35.48 3.13
C TRP A 288 9.02 -35.40 1.60
N ALA A 289 8.66 -34.25 1.03
CA ALA A 289 8.72 -34.03 -0.41
C ALA A 289 10.17 -34.09 -0.94
N GLU A 290 11.14 -33.65 -0.13
CA GLU A 290 12.55 -33.60 -0.49
C GLU A 290 13.31 -34.88 -0.13
N VAL A 291 13.08 -35.46 1.06
CA VAL A 291 13.81 -36.67 1.49
C VAL A 291 13.20 -37.97 0.94
N GLY A 292 12.03 -37.89 0.32
CA GLY A 292 11.24 -39.05 -0.14
C GLY A 292 10.42 -39.66 0.99
N ALA A 293 9.19 -40.07 0.70
CA ALA A 293 8.35 -40.77 1.67
C ALA A 293 9.00 -42.10 2.12
N PRO A 294 8.83 -42.52 3.39
CA PRO A 294 9.24 -43.85 3.83
C PRO A 294 8.48 -44.96 3.09
#